data_AF-A0A7S2IE64-F1
#
_entry.id   AF-A0A7S2IE64-F1
#
_cell.length_a   1.000
_cell.length_b   1.000
_cell.length_c   1.000
_cell.angle_alpha   90.00
_cell.angle_beta   90.00
_cell.angle_gamma   90.00
#
_symmetry.space_group_name_H-M   'P 1'
#
loop_
_entity.id
_entity.type
_entity.pdbx_description
1 polymer ?
#
loop_
_entity_poly.entity_id
_entity_poly.type
_entity_poly.pdbx_seq_one_letter_code
_entity_poly.pdbx_strand_id
1 'polypeptide(L)'
;SMLDSMMSASNLPLSEQRRLRAACNAGPTVPMASRPRPLPVGRKPRYEDPLRGVPINPAIARSLPGATRRSQSDILAMHGGTMERDQFVGGAPPSDREAQKEALQNVMQFGSDPNERPRMSLQKPKPALTEEAALRAAIADEIAERQQFLDDMRAKGRSAEHEADIQGQITDRLADLATLDKLDADG
;
A
#
# COMPACT_ATOMS: atom_id res chain seq x y z
N SER A 1 23.59 -50.18 7.82
CA SER A 1 23.86 -49.05 8.73
C SER A 1 22.60 -48.74 9.56
N MET A 2 22.66 -47.96 10.65
CA MET A 2 21.46 -47.55 11.41
C MET A 2 20.42 -46.88 10.50
N LEU A 3 20.88 -46.08 9.53
CA LEU A 3 20.05 -45.43 8.53
C LEU A 3 19.26 -46.44 7.67
N ASP A 4 19.86 -47.56 7.25
CA ASP A 4 19.16 -48.56 6.41
C ASP A 4 18.04 -49.28 7.15
N SER A 5 18.22 -49.50 8.47
CA SER A 5 17.18 -50.08 9.33
C SER A 5 16.00 -49.11 9.46
N MET A 6 16.28 -47.83 9.69
CA MET A 6 15.25 -46.79 9.78
C MET A 6 14.52 -46.55 8.46
N MET A 7 15.23 -46.58 7.33
CA MET A 7 14.64 -46.44 6.00
C MET A 7 13.74 -47.63 5.64
N SER A 8 14.13 -48.85 6.02
CA SER A 8 13.32 -50.06 5.77
C SER A 8 12.08 -50.14 6.66
N ALA A 9 12.15 -49.58 7.87
CA ALA A 9 11.00 -49.44 8.77
C ALA A 9 10.09 -48.27 8.38
N SER A 10 10.56 -47.35 7.52
CA SER A 10 9.77 -46.24 7.00
C SER A 10 9.04 -46.65 5.72
N ASN A 11 7.75 -46.33 5.60
CA ASN A 11 6.97 -46.52 4.37
C ASN A 11 7.34 -45.51 3.26
N LEU A 12 8.62 -45.10 3.18
CA LEU A 12 9.10 -44.13 2.19
C LEU A 12 9.31 -44.80 0.83
N PRO A 13 8.92 -44.13 -0.27
CA PRO A 13 9.20 -44.62 -1.61
C PRO A 13 10.70 -44.69 -1.87
N LEU A 14 11.13 -45.64 -2.71
CA LEU A 14 12.54 -45.91 -2.98
C LEU A 14 13.32 -44.70 -3.53
N SER A 15 12.64 -43.79 -4.24
CA SER A 15 13.21 -42.54 -4.74
C SER A 15 13.68 -41.63 -3.59
N GLU A 16 12.90 -41.56 -2.52
CA GLU A 16 13.16 -40.73 -1.37
C GLU A 16 14.26 -41.33 -0.49
N GLN A 17 14.27 -42.65 -0.33
CA GLN A 17 15.38 -43.37 0.31
C GLN A 17 16.72 -43.12 -0.43
N ARG A 18 16.73 -43.11 -1.77
CA ARG A 18 17.93 -42.79 -2.56
C ARG A 18 18.39 -41.35 -2.33
N ARG A 19 17.46 -40.39 -2.33
CA ARG A 19 17.78 -38.98 -2.06
C ARG A 19 18.39 -38.79 -0.68
N LEU A 20 17.83 -39.43 0.35
CA LEU A 20 18.33 -39.31 1.73
C LEU A 20 19.71 -39.94 1.88
N ARG A 21 19.95 -41.12 1.29
CA ARG A 21 21.30 -41.72 1.23
C ARG A 21 22.30 -40.80 0.53
N ALA A 22 21.91 -40.20 -0.59
CA ALA A 22 22.76 -39.24 -1.30
C ALA A 22 23.09 -38.01 -0.44
N ALA A 23 22.11 -37.48 0.30
CA ALA A 23 22.30 -36.36 1.22
C ALA A 23 23.23 -36.70 2.39
N CYS A 24 23.08 -37.87 3.02
CA CYS A 24 23.97 -38.31 4.09
C CYS A 24 25.40 -38.55 3.59
N ASN A 25 25.56 -39.09 2.39
CA ASN A 25 26.88 -39.34 1.78
C ASN A 25 27.57 -38.05 1.32
N ALA A 26 26.81 -37.00 0.97
CA ALA A 26 27.37 -35.71 0.55
C ALA A 26 28.00 -34.90 1.70
N GLY A 27 27.84 -35.34 2.95
CA GLY A 27 28.34 -34.65 4.14
C GLY A 27 27.59 -33.34 4.44
N PRO A 28 27.98 -32.61 5.50
CA PRO A 28 27.37 -31.32 5.83
C PRO A 28 27.74 -30.27 4.78
N THR A 29 26.90 -30.14 3.76
CA THR A 29 27.04 -29.05 2.78
C THR A 29 26.55 -27.75 3.42
N VAL A 30 27.46 -26.79 3.61
CA VAL A 30 27.10 -25.38 3.84
C VAL A 30 26.10 -24.99 2.74
N PRO A 31 24.94 -24.40 3.04
CA PRO A 31 24.04 -23.97 1.98
C PRO A 31 24.81 -22.95 1.14
N MET A 32 25.23 -23.37 -0.07
CA MET A 32 25.76 -22.44 -1.04
C MET A 32 24.72 -21.36 -1.20
N ALA A 33 25.12 -20.11 -0.93
CA ALA A 33 24.25 -18.96 -0.99
C ALA A 33 23.39 -19.06 -2.25
N SER A 34 22.07 -19.14 -2.05
CA SER A 34 21.12 -19.18 -3.16
C SER A 34 21.47 -18.05 -4.10
N ARG A 35 21.68 -18.35 -5.39
CA ARG A 35 21.93 -17.33 -6.42
C ARG A 35 20.94 -16.19 -6.21
N PRO A 36 21.38 -14.93 -6.20
CA PRO A 36 20.46 -13.82 -6.00
C PRO A 36 19.34 -13.94 -7.03
N ARG A 37 18.08 -13.90 -6.57
CA ARG A 37 16.94 -13.89 -7.50
C ARG A 37 17.17 -12.71 -8.45
N PRO A 38 17.01 -12.92 -9.77
CA PRO A 38 16.98 -11.78 -10.69
C PRO A 38 15.92 -10.80 -10.17
N LEU A 39 16.25 -9.50 -10.24
CA LEU A 39 15.29 -8.45 -9.93
C LEU A 39 13.99 -8.73 -10.70
N PRO A 40 12.82 -8.56 -10.06
CA PRO A 40 11.55 -8.79 -10.75
C PRO A 40 11.49 -7.87 -11.97
N VAL A 41 11.51 -8.48 -13.16
CA VAL A 41 11.27 -7.80 -14.43
C VAL A 41 9.87 -7.17 -14.35
N GLY A 42 9.76 -5.86 -14.57
CA GLY A 42 8.46 -5.19 -14.68
C GLY A 42 8.15 -4.10 -13.64
N ARG A 43 9.07 -3.74 -12.74
CA ARG A 43 8.93 -2.44 -12.05
C ARG A 43 9.39 -1.33 -12.99
N LYS A 44 8.44 -0.76 -13.74
CA LYS A 44 8.65 0.54 -14.39
C LYS A 44 9.10 1.52 -13.29
N PRO A 45 10.19 2.27 -13.48
CA PRO A 45 10.58 3.29 -12.51
C PRO A 45 9.37 4.22 -12.30
N ARG A 46 9.14 4.65 -11.05
CA ARG A 46 8.01 5.54 -10.70
C ARG A 46 7.96 6.83 -11.54
N TYR A 47 9.09 7.19 -12.13
CA TYR A 47 9.26 8.31 -13.03
C TYR A 47 10.13 7.85 -14.20
N GLU A 48 9.60 7.92 -15.41
CA GLU A 48 10.40 7.85 -16.63
C GLU A 48 10.67 9.28 -17.08
N ASP A 49 11.93 9.66 -17.08
CA ASP A 49 12.36 10.94 -17.66
C ASP A 49 12.20 10.82 -19.19
N PRO A 50 11.25 11.57 -19.80
CA PRO A 50 10.99 11.48 -21.23
C PRO A 50 12.17 11.93 -22.10
N LEU A 51 13.18 12.59 -21.50
CA LEU A 51 14.39 13.05 -22.18
C LEU A 51 15.60 12.15 -21.91
N ARG A 52 15.41 11.01 -21.21
CA ARG A 52 16.51 10.09 -20.88
C ARG A 52 17.12 9.51 -22.15
N GLY A 53 18.38 9.88 -22.42
CA GLY A 53 19.12 9.42 -23.60
C GLY A 53 18.92 10.26 -24.86
N VAL A 54 18.12 11.33 -24.80
CA VAL A 54 18.02 12.31 -25.89
C VAL A 54 19.18 13.29 -25.75
N PRO A 55 20.10 13.38 -26.74
CA PRO A 55 21.16 14.37 -26.71
C PRO A 55 20.54 15.76 -26.88
N ILE A 56 20.38 16.50 -25.77
CA ILE A 56 19.90 17.88 -25.81
C ILE A 56 21.03 18.75 -26.33
N ASN A 57 20.83 19.36 -27.49
CA ASN A 57 21.75 20.36 -28.03
C ASN A 57 21.81 21.55 -27.05
N PRO A 58 23.00 21.95 -26.56
CA PRO A 58 23.15 23.06 -25.61
C PRO A 58 22.64 24.41 -26.14
N ALA A 59 22.51 24.57 -27.47
CA ALA A 59 21.87 25.73 -28.06
C ALA A 59 20.36 25.77 -27.80
N ILE A 60 19.69 24.63 -27.85
CA ILE A 60 18.24 24.49 -27.62
C ILE A 60 17.93 24.53 -26.12
N ALA A 61 18.80 23.95 -25.28
CA ALA A 61 18.66 24.00 -23.82
C ALA A 61 18.47 25.45 -23.30
N ARG A 62 19.09 26.45 -23.93
CA ARG A 62 19.01 27.86 -23.53
C ARG A 62 17.68 28.54 -23.85
N SER A 63 16.90 28.02 -24.79
CA SER A 63 15.60 28.58 -25.17
C SER A 63 14.42 27.92 -24.45
N LEU A 64 14.67 26.88 -23.63
CA LEU A 64 13.61 26.24 -22.85
C LEU A 64 13.15 27.14 -21.70
N PRO A 65 11.83 27.27 -21.47
CA PRO A 65 11.29 27.94 -20.29
C PRO A 65 11.86 27.30 -19.01
N GLY A 66 12.49 28.11 -18.15
CA GLY A 66 13.11 27.65 -16.90
C GLY A 66 14.56 27.18 -17.00
N ALA A 67 15.16 27.16 -18.20
CA ALA A 67 16.55 26.81 -18.36
C ALA A 67 17.49 27.98 -18.05
N THR A 68 18.02 28.01 -16.83
CA THR A 68 19.03 28.98 -16.39
C THR A 68 20.40 28.31 -16.28
N ARG A 69 21.43 28.91 -16.89
CA ARG A 69 22.82 28.44 -16.74
C ARG A 69 23.33 28.88 -15.37
N ARG A 70 23.49 27.92 -14.46
CA ARG A 70 24.09 28.18 -13.14
C ARG A 70 25.60 28.22 -13.23
N SER A 71 26.23 29.13 -12.47
CA SER A 71 27.68 29.15 -12.34
C SER A 71 28.15 27.98 -11.46
N GLN A 72 29.43 27.62 -11.55
CA GLN A 72 30.00 26.56 -10.72
C GLN A 72 29.87 26.87 -9.22
N SER A 73 30.05 28.14 -8.83
CA SER A 73 29.87 28.59 -7.45
C SER A 73 28.45 28.41 -6.96
N ASP A 74 27.44 28.66 -7.80
CA ASP A 74 26.03 28.48 -7.42
C ASP A 74 25.69 27.00 -7.21
N ILE A 75 26.25 26.13 -8.06
CA ILE A 75 26.06 24.68 -7.94
C ILE A 75 26.70 24.19 -6.64
N LEU A 76 27.92 24.60 -6.33
CA LEU A 76 28.60 24.22 -5.10
C LEU A 76 27.85 24.72 -3.86
N ALA A 77 27.35 25.96 -3.86
CA ALA A 77 26.55 26.49 -2.76
C ALA A 77 25.27 25.68 -2.51
N MET A 78 24.59 25.23 -3.58
CA MET A 78 23.37 24.41 -3.47
C MET A 78 23.64 22.98 -2.99
N HIS A 79 24.82 22.43 -3.24
CA HIS A 79 25.20 21.05 -2.92
C HIS A 79 26.16 20.95 -1.71
N GLY A 80 26.18 21.95 -0.82
CA GLY A 80 26.93 21.88 0.43
C GLY A 80 28.46 22.01 0.25
N GLY A 81 28.91 22.68 -0.81
CA GLY A 81 30.31 23.00 -1.08
C GLY A 81 31.09 21.89 -1.78
N THR A 82 30.50 20.72 -2.03
CA THR A 82 31.16 19.61 -2.73
C THR A 82 30.34 19.19 -3.95
N MET A 83 31.05 18.64 -4.95
CA MET A 83 30.43 18.11 -6.17
C MET A 83 30.35 16.58 -6.13
N GLU A 84 30.62 15.99 -4.96
CA GLU A 84 30.58 14.55 -4.76
C GLU A 84 29.13 14.06 -4.69
N ARG A 85 28.90 12.87 -5.24
CA ARG A 85 27.61 12.19 -5.11
C ARG A 85 27.61 11.43 -3.79
N ASP A 86 26.50 11.51 -3.05
CA ASP A 86 26.28 10.63 -1.90
C ASP A 86 26.43 9.17 -2.34
N GLN A 87 27.31 8.44 -1.65
CA GLN A 87 27.44 7.01 -1.89
C GLN A 87 26.17 6.32 -1.40
N PHE A 88 25.62 5.44 -2.24
CA PHE A 88 24.46 4.64 -1.87
C PHE A 88 24.80 3.75 -0.67
N VAL A 89 24.29 4.12 0.50
CA VAL A 89 24.35 3.28 1.69
C VAL A 89 23.19 2.29 1.57
N GLY A 90 23.47 1.11 1.02
CA GLY A 90 22.45 0.08 0.82
C GLY A 90 21.91 -0.47 2.14
N GLY A 91 20.61 -0.82 2.14
CA GLY A 91 19.96 -1.53 3.23
C GLY A 91 19.14 -0.65 4.18
N ALA A 92 18.30 -1.29 4.98
CA ALA A 92 17.72 -0.64 6.16
C ALA A 92 18.84 -0.45 7.19
N PRO A 93 18.79 0.61 8.02
CA PRO A 93 19.74 0.77 9.11
C PRO A 93 19.79 -0.50 9.97
N PRO A 94 20.97 -0.89 10.47
CA PRO A 94 21.11 -2.09 11.29
C PRO A 94 20.18 -1.96 12.50
N SER A 95 19.25 -2.90 12.60
CA SER A 95 18.36 -2.99 13.75
C SER A 95 19.16 -3.38 15.00
N ASP A 96 18.92 -2.70 16.11
CA ASP A 96 19.56 -3.01 17.39
C ASP A 96 19.21 -4.45 17.82
N ARG A 97 20.25 -5.28 17.94
CA ARG A 97 20.12 -6.70 18.27
C ARG A 97 19.70 -6.91 19.72
N GLU A 98 20.06 -6.01 20.62
CA GLU A 98 19.69 -6.11 22.03
C GLU A 98 18.20 -5.84 22.21
N ALA A 99 17.70 -4.77 21.59
CA ALA A 99 16.27 -4.45 21.56
C ALA A 99 15.41 -5.60 20.98
N GLN A 100 15.90 -6.28 19.93
CA GLN A 100 15.18 -7.44 19.36
C GLN A 100 15.15 -8.65 20.29
N LYS A 101 16.23 -8.91 21.03
CA LYS A 101 16.27 -10.00 22.01
C LYS A 101 15.29 -9.73 23.15
N GLU A 102 15.29 -8.50 23.66
CA GLU A 102 14.38 -8.07 24.71
C GLU A 102 12.91 -8.20 24.26
N ALA A 103 12.58 -7.70 23.06
CA ALA A 103 11.25 -7.84 22.50
C ALA A 103 10.81 -9.31 22.40
N LEU A 104 11.69 -10.20 21.91
CA LEU A 104 11.41 -11.64 21.81
C LEU A 104 11.24 -12.29 23.19
N GLN A 105 12.07 -11.92 24.17
CA GLN A 105 11.95 -12.39 25.54
C GLN A 105 10.61 -11.97 26.15
N ASN A 106 10.20 -10.72 25.93
CA ASN A 106 8.91 -10.21 26.39
C ASN A 106 7.74 -10.98 25.77
N VAL A 107 7.79 -11.25 24.46
CA VAL A 107 6.78 -12.06 23.77
C VAL A 107 6.74 -13.49 24.34
N MET A 108 7.89 -14.12 24.61
CA MET A 108 7.93 -15.47 25.19
C MET A 108 7.38 -15.52 26.61
N GLN A 109 7.64 -14.49 27.41
CA GLN A 109 7.25 -14.45 28.82
C GLN A 109 5.79 -14.01 29.02
N PHE A 110 5.35 -12.99 28.29
CA PHE A 110 4.05 -12.31 28.49
C PHE A 110 3.05 -12.53 27.35
N GLY A 111 3.46 -13.22 26.28
CA GLY A 111 2.65 -13.42 25.07
C GLY A 111 2.58 -12.20 24.13
N SER A 112 3.08 -11.04 24.57
CA SER A 112 3.16 -9.80 23.80
C SER A 112 4.28 -8.92 24.34
N ASP A 113 4.90 -8.11 23.49
CA ASP A 113 5.88 -7.11 23.94
C ASP A 113 5.15 -5.83 24.43
N PRO A 114 5.28 -5.42 25.71
CA PRO A 114 4.63 -4.21 26.22
C PRO A 114 5.18 -2.93 25.55
N ASN A 115 6.34 -3.00 24.91
CA ASN A 115 6.93 -1.90 24.14
C ASN A 115 6.54 -1.93 22.65
N GLU A 116 5.73 -2.91 22.21
CA GLU A 116 5.23 -2.93 20.83
C GLU A 116 4.30 -1.75 20.62
N ARG A 117 4.77 -0.75 19.86
CA ARG A 117 3.91 0.35 19.41
C ARG A 117 2.79 -0.26 18.56
N PRO A 118 1.52 0.14 18.77
CA PRO A 118 0.44 -0.34 17.93
C PRO A 118 0.80 -0.05 16.49
N ARG A 119 0.90 -1.12 15.68
CA ARG A 119 1.12 -0.98 14.25
C ARG A 119 -0.11 -0.25 13.73
N MET A 120 0.03 1.04 13.44
CA MET A 120 -0.94 1.75 12.63
C MET A 120 -0.99 0.97 11.32
N SER A 121 -2.02 0.13 11.15
CA SER A 121 -2.33 -0.39 9.84
C SER A 121 -2.47 0.84 8.98
N LEU A 122 -1.57 1.01 8.00
CA LEU A 122 -1.82 1.90 6.88
C LEU A 122 -3.08 1.32 6.23
N GLN A 123 -4.25 1.71 6.73
CA GLN A 123 -5.50 1.47 6.03
C GLN A 123 -5.23 2.05 4.66
N LYS A 124 -5.27 1.19 3.63
CA LYS A 124 -5.25 1.68 2.26
C LYS A 124 -6.30 2.80 2.23
N PRO A 125 -5.96 4.01 1.74
CA PRO A 125 -6.96 5.04 1.60
C PRO A 125 -8.14 4.39 0.88
N LYS A 126 -9.33 4.46 1.49
CA LYS A 126 -10.55 4.03 0.81
C LYS A 126 -10.50 4.68 -0.57
N PRO A 127 -10.78 3.93 -1.67
CA PRO A 127 -10.84 4.55 -2.98
C PRO A 127 -11.73 5.78 -2.83
N ALA A 128 -11.22 6.95 -3.21
CA ALA A 128 -12.00 8.16 -3.18
C ALA A 128 -13.28 7.84 -3.95
N LEU A 129 -14.42 7.92 -3.27
CA LEU A 129 -15.71 7.80 -3.95
C LEU A 129 -15.67 8.81 -5.09
N THR A 130 -16.09 8.39 -6.29
CA THR A 130 -16.29 9.34 -7.38
C THR A 130 -17.20 10.45 -6.86
N GLU A 131 -17.04 11.68 -7.38
CA GLU A 131 -17.85 12.81 -6.95
C GLU A 131 -19.36 12.49 -7.04
N GLU A 132 -19.75 11.71 -8.04
CA GLU A 132 -21.09 11.15 -8.22
C GLU A 132 -21.52 10.19 -7.10
N ALA A 133 -20.67 9.23 -6.74
CA ALA A 133 -20.98 8.28 -5.66
C ALA A 133 -21.10 8.99 -4.30
N ALA A 134 -20.29 10.03 -4.07
CA ALA A 134 -20.39 10.86 -2.87
C ALA A 134 -21.70 11.67 -2.86
N LEU A 135 -22.11 12.23 -4.00
CA LEU A 135 -23.37 12.96 -4.14
C LEU A 135 -24.59 12.06 -3.93
N ARG A 136 -24.59 10.84 -4.49
CA ARG A 136 -25.65 9.85 -4.27
C ARG A 136 -25.80 9.48 -2.79
N ALA A 137 -24.68 9.25 -2.11
CA ALA A 137 -24.69 8.97 -0.68
C ALA A 137 -25.28 10.13 0.12
N ALA A 138 -24.88 11.37 -0.19
CA ALA A 138 -25.42 12.56 0.47
C ALA A 138 -26.93 12.72 0.28
N ILE A 139 -27.46 12.48 -0.93
CA ILE A 139 -28.91 12.56 -1.18
C ILE A 139 -29.66 11.45 -0.43
N ALA A 140 -29.10 10.24 -0.36
CA ALA A 140 -29.69 9.14 0.39
C ALA A 140 -29.75 9.45 1.90
N ASP A 141 -28.68 10.02 2.46
CA ASP A 141 -28.63 10.47 3.85
C ASP A 141 -29.69 11.55 4.11
N GLU A 142 -29.79 12.53 3.21
CA GLU A 142 -30.80 13.59 3.26
C GLU A 142 -32.26 13.07 3.24
N ILE A 143 -32.53 11.97 2.54
CA ILE A 143 -33.85 11.32 2.54
C ILE A 143 -34.09 10.63 3.88
N ALA A 144 -33.10 9.91 4.39
CA ALA A 144 -33.19 9.21 5.68
C ALA A 144 -33.42 10.19 6.84
N GLU A 145 -32.70 11.32 6.87
CA GLU A 145 -32.89 12.38 7.86
C GLU A 145 -34.31 12.95 7.83
N ARG A 146 -34.88 13.17 6.64
CA ARG A 146 -36.26 13.67 6.49
C ARG A 146 -37.30 12.66 6.93
N GLN A 147 -37.09 11.37 6.66
CA GLN A 147 -37.94 10.30 7.15
C GLN A 147 -37.90 10.23 8.68
N GLN A 148 -36.70 10.28 9.25
CA GLN A 148 -36.51 10.29 10.70
C GLN A 148 -37.17 11.52 11.35
N PHE A 149 -37.05 12.69 10.72
CA PHE A 149 -37.73 13.90 11.18
C PHE A 149 -39.26 13.72 11.23
N LEU A 150 -39.87 13.11 10.20
CA LEU A 150 -41.31 12.84 10.21
C LEU A 150 -41.71 11.86 11.31
N ASP A 151 -40.92 10.82 11.55
CA ASP A 151 -41.16 9.88 12.64
C ASP A 151 -41.08 10.55 14.01
N ASP A 152 -40.09 11.43 14.20
CA ASP A 152 -39.95 12.25 15.41
C ASP A 152 -41.14 13.20 15.61
N MET A 153 -41.63 13.82 14.54
CA MET A 153 -42.80 14.71 14.60
C MET A 153 -44.09 13.94 14.85
N ARG A 154 -44.22 12.73 14.28
CA ARG A 154 -45.34 11.83 14.54
C ARG A 154 -45.36 11.38 16.01
N ALA A 155 -44.19 11.03 16.56
CA ALA A 155 -44.06 10.68 17.98
C ALA A 155 -44.44 11.84 18.91
N LYS A 156 -44.23 13.09 18.47
CA LYS A 156 -44.61 14.32 19.19
C LYS A 156 -46.06 14.77 18.92
N GLY A 157 -46.82 14.06 18.08
CA GLY A 157 -48.19 14.44 17.71
C GLY A 157 -48.30 15.67 16.79
N ARG A 158 -47.19 16.08 16.15
CA ARG A 158 -47.09 17.26 15.28
C ARG A 158 -46.85 16.90 13.81
N SER A 159 -47.25 15.71 13.38
CA SER A 159 -47.02 15.27 11.99
C SER A 159 -47.75 16.15 10.98
N ALA A 160 -49.00 16.53 11.25
CA ALA A 160 -49.83 17.30 10.33
C ALA A 160 -49.25 18.68 9.96
N GLU A 161 -48.38 19.26 10.81
CA GLU A 161 -47.73 20.54 10.56
C GLU A 161 -46.60 20.47 9.53
N HIS A 162 -46.03 19.28 9.32
CA HIS A 162 -44.79 19.12 8.55
C HIS A 162 -44.87 18.04 7.47
N GLU A 163 -45.90 17.20 7.48
CA GLU A 163 -46.01 16.04 6.61
C GLU A 163 -46.02 16.40 5.12
N ALA A 164 -46.83 17.37 4.71
CA ALA A 164 -46.91 17.78 3.32
C ALA A 164 -45.59 18.37 2.79
N ASP A 165 -44.98 19.28 3.56
CA ASP A 165 -43.76 19.97 3.15
C ASP A 165 -42.56 19.01 3.07
N ILE A 166 -42.41 18.14 4.06
CA ILE A 166 -41.29 17.18 4.09
C ILE A 166 -41.48 16.07 3.06
N GLN A 167 -42.71 15.62 2.81
CA GLN A 167 -42.98 14.70 1.71
C GLN A 167 -42.60 15.32 0.36
N GLY A 168 -42.90 16.61 0.14
CA GLY A 168 -42.45 17.34 -1.04
C GLY A 168 -40.92 17.32 -1.19
N GLN A 169 -40.19 17.61 -0.11
CA GLN A 169 -38.73 17.56 -0.13
C GLN A 169 -38.19 16.14 -0.40
N ILE A 170 -38.83 15.10 0.15
CA ILE A 170 -38.45 13.71 -0.14
C ILE A 170 -38.67 13.40 -1.61
N THR A 171 -39.78 13.85 -2.20
CA THR A 171 -40.03 13.64 -3.64
C THR A 171 -39.02 14.36 -4.53
N ASP A 172 -38.59 15.57 -4.14
CA ASP A 172 -37.55 16.30 -4.86
C ASP A 172 -36.21 15.54 -4.81
N ARG A 173 -35.83 15.02 -3.64
CA ARG A 173 -34.60 14.23 -3.49
C ARG A 173 -34.63 12.88 -4.23
N LEU A 174 -35.79 12.24 -4.30
CA LEU A 174 -35.96 11.05 -5.12
C LEU A 174 -35.83 11.35 -6.62
N ALA A 175 -36.30 12.53 -7.06
CA ALA A 175 -36.11 12.97 -8.43
C ALA A 175 -34.63 13.24 -8.72
N ASP A 176 -33.90 13.89 -7.82
CA ASP A 176 -32.45 14.11 -7.93
C ASP A 176 -31.70 12.76 -8.10
N LEU A 177 -32.00 11.75 -7.28
CA LEU A 177 -31.42 10.40 -7.44
C LEU A 177 -31.74 9.78 -8.80
N ALA A 178 -32.99 9.89 -9.25
CA ALA A 178 -33.41 9.36 -10.55
C ALA A 178 -32.72 10.07 -11.73
N THR A 179 -32.36 11.36 -11.59
CA THR A 179 -31.57 12.06 -12.60
C THR A 179 -30.14 11.56 -12.66
N LEU A 180 -29.52 11.30 -11.50
CA LEU A 180 -28.18 10.72 -11.45
C LEU A 180 -28.19 9.31 -12.08
N ASP A 181 -29.19 8.47 -11.79
CA ASP A 181 -29.31 7.13 -12.38
C ASP A 181 -29.38 7.14 -13.92
N LYS A 182 -29.99 8.17 -14.51
CA LYS A 182 -30.06 8.32 -15.98
C LYS A 182 -28.71 8.75 -16.56
N LEU A 183 -27.98 9.62 -15.87
CA LEU A 183 -26.66 10.07 -16.31
C LEU A 183 -25.65 8.91 -16.37
N ASP A 184 -25.73 7.97 -15.42
CA ASP A 184 -24.88 6.77 -15.41
C ASP A 184 -25.27 5.76 -16.53
N ALA A 185 -26.52 5.78 -16.99
CA ALA A 185 -27.00 4.85 -18.02
C ALA A 185 -26.64 5.28 -19.46
N ASP A 186 -26.42 6.59 -19.67
CA ASP A 186 -26.10 7.18 -20.97
C ASP A 186 -24.58 7.39 -21.20
N GLY A 187 -23.74 7.11 -20.19
CA GLY A 187 -22.26 7.19 -20.25
C GLY A 187 -21.56 5.86 -20.48
#